data_AF-A0A7W0D6X0-F1
#
_entry.id   AF-A0A7W0D6X0-F1
#
_cell.length_a   1.000
_cell.length_b   1.000
_cell.length_c   1.000
_cell.angle_alpha   90.00
_cell.angle_beta   90.00
_cell.angle_gamma   90.00
#
_symmetry.space_group_name_H-M   'P 1'
#
loop_
_entity.id
_entity.type
_entity.pdbx_description
1 polymer ?
#
loop_
_entity_poly.entity_id
_entity_poly.type
_entity_poly.pdbx_seq_one_letter_code
_entity_poly.pdbx_strand_id
1 'polypeptide(L)'
;MSQNSLNLSLSKEEALSIHDVAANYLLTINEGGTCSIEDRRVPNDKNEHYYFCTNLDSTEKMYNYLEEGFTHNIANQIINGLDIFEVNNRLAFTPRSSGSMNDWKNATGEILNEGNGTIAYKYIVPLVVKGDYPPAEVILDYVYVLGAGWRINNIPTNFT
;
A
#
# COMPACT_ATOMS: atom_id res chain seq x y z
N MET A 1 -4.04 4.04 -39.92
CA MET A 1 -3.21 4.25 -38.71
C MET A 1 -3.42 3.05 -37.82
N SER A 2 -2.47 2.11 -37.78
CA SER A 2 -2.57 0.96 -36.88
C SER A 2 -2.34 1.44 -35.46
N GLN A 3 -3.34 1.28 -34.58
CA GLN A 3 -3.13 1.41 -33.15
C GLN A 3 -2.12 0.32 -32.76
N ASN A 4 -0.91 0.74 -32.43
CA ASN A 4 0.08 -0.13 -31.82
C ASN A 4 -0.39 -0.30 -30.36
N SER A 5 -1.36 -1.19 -30.14
CA SER A 5 -1.76 -1.56 -28.79
C SER A 5 -0.56 -2.25 -28.16
N LEU A 6 0.14 -1.55 -27.26
CA LEU A 6 1.06 -2.19 -26.33
C LEU A 6 0.29 -3.33 -25.68
N ASN A 7 0.74 -4.56 -25.90
CA ASN A 7 0.13 -5.74 -25.31
C ASN A 7 0.57 -5.78 -23.85
N LEU A 8 -0.11 -5.01 -23.02
CA LEU A 8 0.17 -4.87 -21.59
C LEU A 8 -0.48 -6.04 -20.86
N SER A 9 0.31 -7.06 -20.57
CA SER A 9 -0.07 -8.14 -19.66
C SER A 9 0.50 -7.90 -18.26
N LEU A 10 -0.17 -8.44 -17.25
CA LEU A 10 0.34 -8.60 -15.90
C LEU A 10 0.04 -10.03 -15.50
N SER A 11 1.05 -10.83 -15.17
CA SER A 11 0.82 -12.17 -14.62
C SER A 11 0.35 -12.08 -13.18
N LYS A 12 -0.26 -13.16 -12.66
CA LYS A 12 -0.68 -13.24 -11.26
C LYS A 12 0.53 -13.14 -10.32
N GLU A 13 1.65 -13.77 -10.67
CA GLU A 13 2.88 -13.73 -9.89
C GLU A 13 3.46 -12.31 -9.81
N GLU A 14 3.46 -11.56 -10.93
CA GLU A 14 3.86 -10.15 -10.93
C GLU A 14 2.87 -9.28 -10.14
N ALA A 15 1.56 -9.51 -10.30
CA ALA A 15 0.52 -8.79 -9.57
C ALA A 15 0.64 -8.97 -8.05
N LEU A 16 0.91 -10.19 -7.58
CA LEU A 16 1.17 -10.50 -6.18
C LEU A 16 2.49 -9.86 -5.70
N SER A 17 3.54 -9.86 -6.52
CA SER A 17 4.78 -9.17 -6.16
C SER A 17 4.60 -7.66 -6.01
N ILE A 18 3.78 -7.03 -6.84
CA ILE A 18 3.43 -5.60 -6.71
C ILE A 18 2.63 -5.37 -5.44
N HIS A 19 1.69 -6.27 -5.12
CA HIS A 19 0.93 -6.26 -3.88
C HIS A 19 1.82 -6.36 -2.65
N ASP A 20 2.77 -7.30 -2.60
CA ASP A 20 3.70 -7.45 -1.47
C ASP A 20 4.50 -6.16 -1.22
N VAL A 21 4.98 -5.52 -2.30
CA VAL A 21 5.70 -4.24 -2.20
C VAL A 21 4.78 -3.13 -1.67
N ALA A 22 3.59 -3.00 -2.24
CA ALA A 22 2.62 -1.97 -1.85
C ALA A 22 2.09 -2.17 -0.41
N ALA A 23 1.89 -3.41 0.02
CA ALA A 23 1.52 -3.76 1.39
C ALA A 23 2.62 -3.34 2.38
N ASN A 24 3.88 -3.61 2.06
CA ASN A 24 5.01 -3.15 2.88
C ASN A 24 5.09 -1.62 2.96
N TYR A 25 4.80 -0.92 1.87
CA TYR A 25 4.74 0.55 1.87
C TYR A 25 3.61 1.09 2.73
N LEU A 26 2.43 0.47 2.68
CA LEU A 26 1.29 0.84 3.51
C LEU A 26 1.58 0.63 5.01
N LEU A 27 2.17 -0.52 5.37
CA LEU A 27 2.60 -0.79 6.75
C LEU A 27 3.65 0.23 7.21
N THR A 28 4.66 0.48 6.39
CA THR A 28 5.77 1.39 6.73
C THR A 28 5.29 2.83 6.93
N ILE A 29 4.39 3.34 6.07
CA ILE A 29 3.88 4.71 6.23
C ILE A 29 2.93 4.84 7.44
N ASN A 30 2.15 3.80 7.76
CA ASN A 30 1.31 3.77 8.97
C ASN A 30 2.14 3.77 10.26
N GLU A 31 3.41 3.37 10.19
CA GLU A 31 4.40 3.45 11.27
C GLU A 31 5.31 4.69 11.18
N GLY A 32 5.08 5.57 10.22
CA GLY A 32 5.83 6.81 10.06
C GLY A 32 7.22 6.67 9.46
N GLY A 33 7.56 5.49 8.91
CA GLY A 33 8.82 5.24 8.23
C GLY A 33 9.79 4.34 9.00
N THR A 34 11.00 4.24 8.48
CA THR A 34 12.02 3.31 8.97
C THR A 34 13.13 4.07 9.68
N CYS A 35 13.02 4.18 11.00
CA CYS A 35 14.05 4.75 11.87
C CYS A 35 13.93 4.19 13.30
N SER A 36 14.89 4.50 14.16
CA SER A 36 14.82 4.04 15.55
C SER A 36 13.67 4.72 16.30
N ILE A 37 13.14 4.05 17.32
CA ILE A 37 12.08 4.62 18.16
C ILE A 37 12.50 5.95 18.81
N GLU A 38 13.78 6.10 19.15
CA GLU A 38 14.32 7.31 19.77
C GLU A 38 14.33 8.50 18.80
N ASP A 39 14.58 8.26 17.52
CA ASP A 39 14.60 9.32 16.49
C ASP A 39 13.21 9.90 16.19
N ARG A 40 12.17 9.09 16.43
CA ARG A 40 10.77 9.43 16.15
C ARG A 40 9.92 9.77 17.37
N ARG A 41 10.39 9.60 18.61
CA ARG A 41 9.60 9.98 19.79
C ARG A 41 9.39 11.50 19.87
N VAL A 42 8.15 11.93 20.11
CA VAL A 42 7.84 13.32 20.44
C VAL A 42 8.16 13.57 21.92
N PRO A 43 9.05 14.52 22.27
CA PRO A 43 9.42 14.77 23.67
C PRO A 43 8.24 15.25 24.53
N ASN A 44 8.12 14.70 25.74
CA ASN A 44 7.08 15.04 26.73
C ASN A 44 5.63 14.83 26.24
N ASP A 45 5.43 14.08 25.16
CA ASP A 45 4.10 13.78 24.66
C ASP A 45 3.48 12.59 25.40
N LYS A 46 2.23 12.77 25.86
CA LYS A 46 1.45 11.75 26.57
C LYS A 46 0.45 11.02 25.67
N ASN A 47 0.28 11.49 24.43
CA ASN A 47 -0.70 10.97 23.48
C ASN A 47 -0.07 9.97 22.49
N GLU A 48 1.18 9.56 22.74
CA GLU A 48 1.91 8.57 21.93
C GLU A 48 2.01 8.95 20.45
N HIS A 49 2.22 10.24 20.15
CA HIS A 49 2.55 10.66 18.80
C HIS A 49 4.03 10.43 18.49
N TYR A 50 4.30 10.28 17.20
CA TYR A 50 5.65 10.08 16.69
C TYR A 50 5.90 11.02 15.53
N TYR A 51 7.14 11.48 15.39
CA TYR A 51 7.59 12.14 14.18
C TYR A 51 7.69 11.13 13.03
N PHE A 52 7.45 11.59 11.80
CA PHE A 52 7.86 10.83 10.65
C PHE A 52 9.40 10.74 10.60
N CYS A 53 9.90 9.58 10.17
CA CYS A 53 11.31 9.37 9.88
C CYS A 53 11.74 10.21 8.67
N THR A 54 13.04 10.47 8.51
CA THR A 54 13.58 11.35 7.46
C THR A 54 13.20 10.93 6.03
N ASN A 55 12.91 9.65 5.81
CA ASN A 55 12.46 9.16 4.51
C ASN A 55 11.00 9.50 4.20
N LEU A 56 10.22 9.96 5.17
CA LEU A 56 8.79 10.31 5.05
C LEU A 56 8.44 11.64 5.73
N ASP A 57 9.41 12.46 6.12
CA ASP A 57 9.21 13.71 6.88
C ASP A 57 8.61 14.89 6.07
N SER A 58 8.08 14.61 4.87
CA SER A 58 7.36 15.57 4.04
C SER A 58 6.38 14.85 3.13
N THR A 59 5.29 15.53 2.76
CA THR A 59 4.29 15.00 1.84
C THR A 59 4.89 14.60 0.48
N GLU A 60 5.85 15.35 -0.04
CA GLU A 60 6.58 14.99 -1.28
C GLU A 60 7.28 13.64 -1.16
N LYS A 61 7.99 13.41 -0.06
CA LYS A 61 8.66 12.12 0.18
C LYS A 61 7.66 10.97 0.35
N MET A 62 6.52 11.22 1.01
CA MET A 62 5.45 10.23 1.13
C MET A 62 4.86 9.85 -0.23
N TYR A 63 4.62 10.84 -1.11
CA TYR A 63 4.17 10.57 -2.48
C TYR A 63 5.19 9.74 -3.25
N ASN A 64 6.44 10.18 -3.27
CA ASN A 64 7.52 9.45 -3.96
C ASN A 64 7.63 7.99 -3.47
N TYR A 65 7.46 7.78 -2.16
CA TYR A 65 7.50 6.45 -1.56
C TYR A 65 6.29 5.58 -1.95
N LEU A 66 5.07 6.10 -1.85
CA LEU A 66 3.85 5.34 -2.12
C LEU A 66 3.62 5.08 -3.62
N GLU A 67 4.01 6.02 -4.48
CA GLU A 67 3.81 5.93 -5.93
C GLU A 67 4.71 4.89 -6.61
N GLU A 68 5.59 4.23 -5.88
CA GLU A 68 6.26 3.01 -6.34
C GLU A 68 5.32 1.79 -6.37
N GLY A 69 4.32 1.72 -5.49
CA GLY A 69 3.35 0.62 -5.41
C GLY A 69 1.92 0.99 -5.82
N PHE A 70 1.54 2.26 -5.64
CA PHE A 70 0.18 2.75 -5.83
C PHE A 70 0.07 3.79 -6.94
N THR A 71 -1.14 4.00 -7.47
CA THR A 71 -1.41 5.17 -8.30
C THR A 71 -1.42 6.44 -7.44
N HIS A 72 -1.14 7.61 -8.04
CA HIS A 72 -1.16 8.89 -7.34
C HIS A 72 -2.46 9.15 -6.55
N ASN A 73 -3.61 8.79 -7.15
CA ASN A 73 -4.90 8.94 -6.48
C ASN A 73 -4.98 8.12 -5.18
N ILE A 74 -4.47 6.88 -5.20
CA ILE A 74 -4.44 6.03 -4.02
C ILE A 74 -3.39 6.51 -3.01
N ALA A 75 -2.22 6.95 -3.46
CA ALA A 75 -1.23 7.58 -2.58
C ALA A 75 -1.80 8.79 -1.85
N ASN A 76 -2.52 9.67 -2.56
CA ASN A 76 -3.21 10.82 -1.97
C ASN A 76 -4.27 10.40 -0.94
N GLN A 77 -5.03 9.33 -1.21
CA GLN A 77 -6.01 8.80 -0.25
C GLN A 77 -5.34 8.28 1.03
N ILE A 78 -4.23 7.55 0.89
CA ILE A 78 -3.44 7.07 2.04
C ILE A 78 -2.96 8.27 2.86
N ILE A 79 -2.28 9.24 2.23
CA ILE A 79 -1.69 10.39 2.92
C ILE A 79 -2.75 11.24 3.61
N ASN A 80 -3.87 11.55 2.94
CA ASN A 80 -4.97 12.29 3.57
C ASN A 80 -5.68 11.52 4.68
N GLY A 81 -5.54 10.19 4.68
CA GLY A 81 -5.99 9.32 5.74
C GLY A 81 -5.08 9.33 6.97
N LEU A 82 -3.83 9.80 6.85
CA LEU A 82 -2.91 9.95 7.96
C LEU A 82 -3.29 11.19 8.77
N ASP A 83 -3.35 11.05 10.09
CA ASP A 83 -3.60 12.17 11.01
C ASP A 83 -2.30 12.96 11.19
N ILE A 84 -1.88 13.68 10.14
CA ILE A 84 -0.61 14.42 10.07
C ILE A 84 -0.79 15.81 10.66
N PHE A 85 0.10 16.19 11.57
CA PHE A 85 0.18 17.53 12.14
C PHE A 85 1.63 17.89 12.44
N GLU A 86 1.88 19.14 12.84
CA GLU A 86 3.22 19.61 13.18
C GLU A 86 3.42 19.71 14.69
N VAL A 87 4.56 19.20 15.17
CA VAL A 87 5.05 19.42 16.54
C VAL A 87 6.51 19.85 16.45
N ASN A 88 6.86 20.97 17.10
CA ASN A 88 8.24 21.51 17.08
C ASN A 88 8.82 21.62 15.65
N ASN A 89 8.02 22.07 14.68
CA ASN A 89 8.38 22.20 13.25
C ASN A 89 8.77 20.88 12.55
N ARG A 90 8.29 19.73 13.05
CA ARG A 90 8.44 18.42 12.41
C ARG A 90 7.07 17.79 12.21
N LEU A 91 6.89 17.08 11.09
CA LEU A 91 5.68 16.30 10.85
C LEU A 91 5.58 15.16 11.87
N ALA A 92 4.43 15.05 12.50
CA ALA A 92 4.07 14.02 13.47
C ALA A 92 2.72 13.38 13.08
N PHE A 93 2.48 12.20 13.64
CA PHE A 93 1.26 11.43 13.43
C PHE A 93 0.93 10.58 14.66
N THR A 94 -0.32 10.14 14.70
CA THR A 94 -0.78 9.06 15.60
C THR A 94 -0.61 7.72 14.88
N PRO A 95 0.20 6.77 15.38
CA PRO A 95 0.36 5.47 14.74
C PRO A 95 -0.96 4.71 14.64
N ARG A 96 -1.09 3.98 13.55
CA ARG A 96 -2.19 3.05 13.35
C ARG A 96 -1.64 1.65 13.46
N SER A 97 -2.21 0.85 14.36
CA SER A 97 -1.96 -0.59 14.37
C SER A 97 -2.51 -1.16 13.07
N SER A 98 -1.63 -1.40 12.11
CA SER A 98 -1.94 -2.07 10.85
C SER A 98 -1.24 -3.42 10.81
N GLY A 99 -1.98 -4.45 10.44
CA GLY A 99 -1.49 -5.81 10.35
C GLY A 99 -2.67 -6.74 10.13
N SER A 100 -2.44 -7.82 9.39
CA SER A 100 -3.46 -8.80 9.10
C SER A 100 -2.92 -10.21 9.33
N MET A 101 -3.85 -11.14 9.53
CA MET A 101 -3.56 -12.58 9.48
C MET A 101 -3.72 -13.14 8.07
N ASN A 102 -3.84 -12.30 7.03
CA ASN A 102 -3.96 -12.73 5.65
C ASN A 102 -2.68 -13.43 5.16
N ASP A 103 -2.85 -14.61 4.57
CA ASP A 103 -1.77 -15.39 3.97
C ASP A 103 -1.68 -15.13 2.47
N TRP A 104 -1.25 -13.92 2.12
CA TRP A 104 -1.09 -13.50 0.72
C TRP A 104 -0.14 -14.39 -0.08
N LYS A 105 0.85 -15.01 0.59
CA LYS A 105 1.76 -15.98 -0.01
C LYS A 105 1.05 -17.21 -0.56
N ASN A 106 -0.05 -17.63 0.07
CA ASN A 106 -0.86 -18.77 -0.35
C ASN A 106 -2.17 -18.35 -1.03
N ALA A 107 -2.31 -17.08 -1.40
CA ALA A 107 -3.48 -16.60 -2.11
C ALA A 107 -3.57 -17.21 -3.52
N THR A 108 -4.80 -17.54 -3.92
CA THR A 108 -5.11 -17.89 -5.32
C THR A 108 -5.80 -16.71 -5.98
N GLY A 109 -5.60 -16.53 -7.29
CA GLY A 109 -6.13 -15.39 -8.01
C GLY A 109 -6.58 -15.75 -9.41
N GLU A 110 -7.67 -15.15 -9.85
CA GLU A 110 -8.18 -15.21 -11.22
C GLU A 110 -8.40 -13.80 -11.77
N ILE A 111 -8.24 -13.66 -13.09
CA ILE A 111 -8.53 -12.39 -13.77
C ILE A 111 -10.04 -12.22 -13.80
N LEU A 112 -10.52 -11.13 -13.21
CA LEU A 112 -11.93 -10.74 -13.25
C LEU A 112 -12.22 -9.88 -14.48
N ASN A 113 -11.29 -8.99 -14.83
CA ASN A 113 -11.39 -8.10 -15.99
C ASN A 113 -10.00 -7.69 -16.47
N GLU A 114 -9.83 -7.49 -17.78
CA GLU A 114 -8.60 -6.95 -18.36
C GLU A 114 -8.92 -6.09 -19.60
N GLY A 115 -8.16 -5.01 -19.78
CA GLY A 115 -8.26 -4.16 -20.96
C GLY A 115 -7.71 -2.76 -20.75
N ASN A 116 -7.26 -2.11 -21.84
CA ASN A 116 -6.82 -0.72 -21.85
C ASN A 116 -5.78 -0.36 -20.76
N GLY A 117 -4.82 -1.25 -20.49
CA GLY A 117 -3.80 -1.02 -19.45
C GLY A 117 -4.36 -1.10 -18.03
N THR A 118 -5.49 -1.80 -17.85
CA THR A 118 -6.08 -2.09 -16.55
C THR A 118 -6.32 -3.59 -16.43
N ILE A 119 -6.08 -4.15 -15.24
CA ILE A 119 -6.35 -5.56 -14.93
C ILE A 119 -6.90 -5.62 -13.51
N ALA A 120 -8.01 -6.33 -13.32
CA ALA A 120 -8.58 -6.61 -12.01
C ALA A 120 -8.42 -8.09 -11.69
N TYR A 121 -7.82 -8.39 -10.55
CA TYR A 121 -7.71 -9.74 -10.01
C TYR A 121 -8.68 -9.93 -8.85
N LYS A 122 -9.38 -11.05 -8.85
CA LYS A 122 -10.10 -11.55 -7.69
C LYS A 122 -9.21 -12.58 -6.99
N TYR A 123 -8.85 -12.30 -5.75
CA TYR A 123 -8.04 -13.17 -4.90
C TYR A 123 -8.89 -13.84 -3.82
N ILE A 124 -8.55 -15.09 -3.54
CA ILE A 124 -8.99 -15.83 -2.36
C ILE A 124 -7.78 -15.96 -1.44
N VAL A 125 -7.84 -15.26 -0.30
CA VAL A 125 -6.71 -15.08 0.62
C VAL A 125 -6.98 -15.86 1.92
N PRO A 126 -6.26 -16.96 2.17
CA PRO A 126 -6.37 -17.70 3.43
C PRO A 126 -5.91 -16.87 4.63
N LEU A 127 -6.09 -17.41 5.84
CA LEU A 127 -5.54 -16.82 7.06
C LEU A 127 -4.42 -17.68 7.64
N VAL A 128 -3.37 -17.06 8.19
CA VAL A 128 -2.26 -17.70 8.92
C VAL A 128 -2.66 -18.10 10.37
N VAL A 129 -3.85 -18.67 10.55
CA VAL A 129 -4.37 -19.12 11.85
C VAL A 129 -4.75 -20.60 11.82
N LYS A 130 -4.67 -21.26 12.98
CA LYS A 130 -5.23 -22.61 13.14
C LYS A 130 -6.74 -22.53 13.32
N GLY A 131 -7.50 -23.21 12.46
CA GLY A 131 -8.96 -23.33 12.54
C GLY A 131 -9.63 -23.18 11.17
N ASP A 132 -10.91 -23.51 11.09
CA ASP A 132 -11.72 -23.37 9.87
C ASP A 132 -12.31 -21.96 9.81
N TYR A 133 -11.48 -20.99 9.43
CA TYR A 133 -11.93 -19.65 9.09
C TYR A 133 -12.07 -19.53 7.56
N PRO A 134 -13.15 -18.91 7.05
CA PRO A 134 -13.29 -18.70 5.62
C PRO A 134 -12.19 -17.76 5.12
N PRO A 135 -11.65 -18.00 3.90
CA PRO A 135 -10.70 -17.08 3.29
C PRO A 135 -11.38 -15.75 2.96
N ALA A 136 -10.58 -14.68 2.90
CA ALA A 136 -11.03 -13.38 2.43
C ALA A 136 -11.11 -13.38 0.90
N GLU A 137 -12.21 -12.84 0.36
CA GLU A 137 -12.28 -12.48 -1.05
C GLU A 137 -11.83 -11.03 -1.21
N VAL A 138 -10.82 -10.80 -2.06
CA VAL A 138 -10.22 -9.48 -2.25
C VAL A 138 -10.11 -9.18 -3.73
N ILE A 139 -10.59 -8.02 -4.16
CA ILE A 139 -10.42 -7.56 -5.54
C ILE A 139 -9.37 -6.47 -5.55
N LEU A 140 -8.32 -6.65 -6.35
CA LEU A 140 -7.28 -5.65 -6.56
C LEU A 140 -7.29 -5.19 -8.03
N ASP A 141 -7.34 -3.88 -8.19
CA ASP A 141 -7.28 -3.21 -9.48
C ASP A 141 -5.86 -2.74 -9.73
N TYR A 142 -5.32 -3.09 -10.90
CA TYR A 142 -4.01 -2.69 -11.38
C TYR A 142 -4.16 -1.79 -12.59
N VAL A 143 -3.38 -0.71 -12.63
CA VAL A 143 -3.34 0.23 -13.75
C VAL A 143 -1.89 0.40 -14.20
N TYR A 144 -1.66 0.32 -15.50
CA TYR A 144 -0.36 0.61 -16.10
C TYR A 144 -0.17 2.12 -16.22
N VAL A 145 0.80 2.64 -15.47
CA VAL A 145 1.20 4.05 -15.50
C VAL A 145 2.39 4.19 -16.45
N LEU A 146 2.24 5.01 -17.49
CA LEU A 146 3.28 5.22 -18.49
C LEU A 146 4.58 5.71 -17.83
N GLY A 147 5.69 5.01 -18.08
CA GLY A 147 7.00 5.33 -17.51
C GLY A 147 7.24 4.83 -16.08
N ALA A 148 6.20 4.37 -15.38
CA ALA A 148 6.30 3.86 -14.01
C ALA A 148 5.99 2.35 -13.91
N GLY A 149 5.18 1.81 -14.82
CA GLY A 149 4.75 0.41 -14.84
C GLY A 149 3.40 0.20 -14.14
N TRP A 150 3.10 -1.05 -13.80
CA TRP A 150 1.85 -1.41 -13.11
C TRP A 150 1.81 -0.90 -11.67
N ARG A 151 0.66 -0.39 -11.25
CA ARG A 151 0.39 0.15 -9.91
C ARG A 151 -0.96 -0.30 -9.40
N ILE A 152 -1.10 -0.42 -8.09
CA ILE A 152 -2.37 -0.71 -7.43
C ILE A 152 -3.24 0.54 -7.40
N ASN A 153 -4.49 0.38 -7.78
CA ASN A 153 -5.46 1.46 -7.95
C ASN A 153 -6.66 1.36 -7.00
N ASN A 154 -6.59 0.53 -5.97
CA ASN A 154 -7.57 0.45 -4.89
C ASN A 154 -6.95 -0.12 -3.59
N ILE A 155 -7.58 0.15 -2.43
CA ILE A 155 -7.19 -0.44 -1.14
C ILE A 155 -8.44 -1.02 -0.46
N PRO A 156 -8.69 -2.33 -0.58
CA PRO A 156 -9.78 -3.00 0.13
C PRO A 156 -9.48 -3.22 1.62
N THR A 157 -10.50 -3.57 2.42
CA THR A 157 -10.40 -3.79 3.87
C THR A 157 -9.39 -4.87 4.28
N ASN A 158 -9.10 -5.84 3.41
CA ASN A 158 -8.18 -6.96 3.66
C ASN A 158 -6.88 -6.83 2.83
N PHE A 159 -6.42 -5.61 2.60
CA PHE A 159 -5.26 -5.36 1.74
C PHE A 159 -3.93 -5.89 2.31
N THR A 160 -3.65 -5.68 3.59
CA THR A 160 -2.42 -6.19 4.25
C THR A 160 -2.58 -7.61 4.76
#